data_AF-A0A965M4T9-F1
#
_entry.id   AF-A0A965M4T9-F1
#
_cell.length_a   1.000
_cell.length_b   1.000
_cell.length_c   1.000
_cell.angle_alpha   90.00
_cell.angle_beta   90.00
_cell.angle_gamma   90.00
#
_symmetry.space_group_name_H-M   'P 1'
#
loop_
_entity.id
_entity.type
_entity.pdbx_description
1 polymer ?
#
loop_
_entity_poly.entity_id
_entity_poly.type
_entity_poly.pdbx_seq_one_letter_code
_entity_poly.pdbx_strand_id
1 'polypeptide(L)'
;MKIIKYFFEFVLVIIFFLIFKIIGLKLSSDLGEIIGKYFGPLFRKKTIAKKNILIAFPDLNEKSINEMIDRMWKNIGRIFGEYIHISKFSITDERKKKIVFANKNNIEILKKNNKPLVFFSGHFANFELMAKCLQEL
;
A
#
# COMPACT_ATOMS: atom_id res chain seq x y z
N MET A 1 26.18 -2.31 17.21
CA MET A 1 24.86 -2.77 17.70
C MET A 1 23.71 -2.53 16.71
N LYS A 2 23.53 -1.32 16.13
CA LYS A 2 22.44 -1.06 15.14
C LYS A 2 22.49 -1.97 13.90
N ILE A 3 23.69 -2.23 13.37
CA ILE A 3 23.89 -3.10 12.20
C ILE A 3 23.36 -4.52 12.46
N ILE A 4 23.67 -5.09 13.63
CA ILE A 4 23.19 -6.42 14.01
C ILE A 4 21.66 -6.45 14.07
N LYS A 5 21.04 -5.43 14.68
CA LYS A 5 19.58 -5.29 14.70
C LYS A 5 18.99 -5.22 13.28
N TYR A 6 19.53 -4.35 12.42
CA TYR A 6 19.05 -4.19 11.04
C TYR A 6 19.25 -5.45 10.20
N PHE A 7 20.31 -6.22 10.46
CA PHE A 7 20.53 -7.51 9.82
C PHE A 7 19.41 -8.49 10.17
N PHE A 8 19.00 -8.60 11.44
CA PHE A 8 17.88 -9.46 11.83
C PHE A 8 16.53 -8.96 11.29
N GLU A 9 16.29 -7.64 11.28
CA GLU A 9 15.09 -7.05 10.65
C GLU A 9 15.03 -7.39 9.15
N PHE A 10 16.16 -7.29 8.45
CA PHE A 10 16.29 -7.68 7.05
C PHE A 10 15.97 -9.16 6.85
N VAL A 11 16.60 -10.05 7.62
CA VAL A 11 16.36 -11.50 7.52
C VAL A 11 14.88 -11.82 7.74
N LEU A 12 14.24 -11.20 8.73
CA LEU A 12 12.82 -11.37 9.00
C LEU A 12 11.95 -10.95 7.80
N VAL A 13 12.23 -9.78 7.20
CA VAL A 13 11.51 -9.30 6.02
C VAL A 13 11.70 -10.24 4.83
N ILE A 14 12.91 -10.73 4.60
CA ILE A 14 13.18 -11.69 3.52
C ILE A 14 12.40 -12.99 3.73
N ILE A 15 12.32 -13.51 4.96
CA ILE A 15 11.50 -14.69 5.27
C ILE A 15 10.03 -14.43 4.91
N PHE A 16 9.47 -13.28 5.31
CA PHE A 16 8.10 -12.92 4.91
C PHE A 16 7.93 -12.83 3.39
N PHE A 17 8.88 -12.22 2.68
CA PHE A 17 8.83 -12.11 1.23
C PHE A 17 8.90 -13.47 0.53
N LEU A 18 9.69 -14.41 1.05
CA LEU A 18 9.71 -15.79 0.56
C LEU A 18 8.36 -16.49 0.78
N ILE A 19 7.76 -16.34 1.97
CA ILE A 19 6.44 -16.88 2.28
C ILE A 19 5.39 -16.31 1.32
N PHE A 20 5.33 -14.98 1.16
CA PHE A 20 4.41 -14.32 0.24
C PHE A 20 4.60 -14.79 -1.20
N LYS A 21 5.84 -15.01 -1.63
CA LYS A 21 6.13 -15.49 -2.99
C LYS A 21 5.51 -16.85 -3.23
N ILE A 22 5.64 -17.75 -2.26
CA ILE A 22 5.15 -19.14 -2.34
C ILE A 22 3.61 -19.19 -2.32
N ILE A 23 2.96 -18.47 -1.41
CA ILE A 23 1.50 -18.55 -1.24
C ILE A 23 0.71 -17.76 -2.31
N GLY A 24 1.38 -16.88 -3.07
CA GLY A 24 0.77 -16.12 -4.15
C GLY A 24 0.00 -14.87 -3.68
N LEU A 25 -0.44 -14.04 -4.64
CA LEU A 25 -0.88 -12.66 -4.41
C LEU A 25 -2.03 -12.54 -3.41
N LYS A 26 -3.13 -13.27 -3.63
CA LYS A 26 -4.34 -13.15 -2.80
C LYS A 26 -4.04 -13.54 -1.34
N LEU A 27 -3.45 -14.72 -1.14
CA LEU A 27 -3.10 -15.19 0.20
C LEU A 27 -2.02 -14.33 0.87
N SER A 28 -1.11 -13.73 0.11
CA SER A 28 -0.14 -12.77 0.66
C SER A 28 -0.81 -11.51 1.17
N SER A 29 -1.77 -10.96 0.42
CA SER A 29 -2.55 -9.80 0.87
C SER A 29 -3.35 -10.15 2.13
N ASP A 30 -4.05 -11.30 2.15
CA ASP A 30 -4.86 -11.73 3.30
C ASP A 30 -4.00 -12.03 4.55
N LEU A 31 -2.85 -12.69 4.40
CA LEU A 31 -1.90 -12.89 5.49
C LEU A 31 -1.30 -11.55 5.97
N GLY A 32 -0.99 -10.66 5.03
CA GLY A 32 -0.55 -9.31 5.29
C GLY A 32 -1.56 -8.55 6.16
N GLU A 33 -2.85 -8.61 5.85
CA GLU A 33 -3.91 -8.02 6.66
C GLU A 33 -3.83 -8.48 8.13
N ILE A 34 -3.73 -9.79 8.33
CA ILE A 34 -3.66 -10.40 9.67
C ILE A 34 -2.43 -9.88 10.42
N ILE A 35 -1.26 -9.89 9.76
CA ILE A 35 -0.01 -9.38 10.34
C ILE A 35 -0.17 -7.90 10.70
N GLY A 36 -0.67 -7.08 9.79
CA GLY A 36 -0.88 -5.66 10.00
C GLY A 36 -1.82 -5.38 11.16
N LYS A 37 -2.96 -6.08 11.22
CA LYS A 37 -3.96 -5.94 12.29
C LYS A 37 -3.39 -6.20 13.68
N TYR A 38 -2.66 -7.32 13.85
CA TYR A 38 -2.20 -7.76 15.18
C TYR A 38 -0.86 -7.16 15.58
N PHE A 39 0.10 -7.06 14.65
CA PHE A 39 1.45 -6.58 14.95
C PHE A 39 1.64 -5.09 14.70
N GLY A 40 0.90 -4.50 13.74
CA GLY A 40 0.98 -3.08 13.40
C GLY A 40 0.84 -2.15 14.62
N PRO A 41 -0.22 -2.30 15.45
CA PRO A 41 -0.41 -1.48 16.64
C PRO A 41 0.71 -1.55 17.69
N LEU A 42 1.58 -2.57 17.64
CA LEU A 42 2.71 -2.72 18.56
C LEU A 42 3.88 -1.77 18.22
N PHE A 43 4.00 -1.36 16.95
CA PHE A 43 5.13 -0.54 16.48
C PHE A 43 4.92 0.96 16.72
N ARG A 44 3.68 1.44 16.78
CA ARG A 44 3.37 2.88 16.87
C ARG A 44 2.21 3.14 17.82
N LYS A 45 2.32 4.24 18.57
CA LYS A 45 1.26 4.69 19.48
C LYS A 45 0.00 5.04 18.69
N LYS A 46 -1.14 4.48 19.09
CA LYS A 46 -2.48 4.80 18.54
C LYS A 46 -2.82 6.30 18.58
N THR A 47 -2.20 7.04 19.51
CA THR A 47 -2.42 8.49 19.70
C THR A 47 -2.06 9.34 18.48
N ILE A 48 -1.04 8.96 17.70
CA ILE A 48 -0.63 9.72 16.50
C ILE A 48 -1.68 9.55 15.39
N ALA A 49 -2.09 8.30 15.11
CA ALA A 49 -3.10 8.03 14.09
C ALA A 49 -4.43 8.71 14.43
N LYS A 50 -4.86 8.63 15.69
CA LYS A 50 -6.05 9.33 16.18
C LYS A 50 -5.97 10.85 16.00
N LYS A 51 -4.84 11.46 16.38
CA LYS A 51 -4.63 12.92 16.19
C LYS A 51 -4.74 13.30 14.72
N ASN A 52 -4.11 12.55 13.82
CA ASN A 52 -4.17 12.83 12.38
C ASN A 52 -5.60 12.66 11.82
N ILE A 53 -6.34 11.65 12.27
CA ILE A 53 -7.74 11.46 11.87
C ILE A 53 -8.60 12.64 12.34
N LEU A 54 -8.45 13.10 13.58
CA LEU A 54 -9.21 14.24 14.11
C LEU A 54 -8.83 15.58 13.45
N ILE A 55 -7.61 15.72 12.95
CA ILE A 55 -7.23 16.89 12.13
C ILE A 55 -8.00 16.89 10.80
N ALA A 56 -8.13 15.73 10.15
CA ALA A 56 -8.79 15.60 8.85
C ALA A 56 -10.33 15.52 8.97
N PHE A 57 -10.83 14.94 10.06
CA PHE A 57 -12.24 14.64 10.33
C PHE A 57 -12.57 14.94 11.80
N PRO A 58 -12.77 16.23 12.15
CA PRO A 58 -12.93 16.66 13.55
C PRO A 58 -14.14 16.05 14.27
N ASP A 59 -15.21 15.75 13.53
CA ASP A 59 -16.50 15.36 14.10
C ASP A 59 -16.68 13.82 14.23
N LEU A 60 -15.64 13.03 13.94
CA LEU A 60 -15.73 11.57 14.08
C LEU A 60 -15.76 11.13 15.55
N ASN A 61 -16.64 10.19 15.85
CA ASN A 61 -16.68 9.57 17.17
C ASN A 61 -15.53 8.54 17.37
N GLU A 62 -15.27 8.20 18.64
CA GLU A 62 -14.19 7.26 19.01
C GLU A 62 -14.30 5.89 18.34
N LYS A 63 -15.52 5.37 18.15
CA LYS A 63 -15.72 4.07 17.51
C LYS A 63 -15.25 4.11 16.06
N SER A 64 -15.70 5.10 15.29
CA SER A 64 -15.30 5.31 13.90
C SER A 64 -13.80 5.56 13.75
N ILE A 65 -13.19 6.31 14.68
CA ILE A 65 -11.73 6.52 14.68
C ILE A 65 -11.00 5.19 14.89
N ASN A 66 -11.41 4.39 15.86
CA ASN A 66 -10.78 3.10 16.13
C ASN A 66 -10.94 2.12 14.96
N GLU A 67 -12.11 2.12 14.31
CA GLU A 67 -12.37 1.33 13.09
C GLU A 67 -11.47 1.79 11.93
N MET A 68 -11.28 3.11 11.74
CA MET A 68 -10.35 3.63 10.73
C MET A 68 -8.90 3.24 11.03
N ILE A 69 -8.47 3.28 12.29
CA ILE A 69 -7.12 2.86 12.70
C ILE A 69 -6.92 1.36 12.45
N ASP A 70 -7.91 0.52 12.78
CA ASP A 70 -7.87 -0.93 12.48
C ASP A 70 -7.75 -1.17 10.98
N ARG A 71 -8.58 -0.53 10.16
CA ARG A 71 -8.54 -0.62 8.69
C ARG A 71 -7.23 -0.11 8.11
N MET A 72 -6.66 0.94 8.67
CA MET A 72 -5.35 1.47 8.27
C MET A 72 -4.25 0.43 8.49
N TRP A 73 -4.20 -0.21 9.66
CA TRP A 73 -3.19 -1.24 9.95
C TRP A 73 -3.33 -2.48 9.07
N LYS A 74 -4.57 -2.92 8.87
CA LYS A 74 -4.91 -3.97 7.90
C LYS A 74 -4.40 -3.62 6.49
N ASN A 75 -4.64 -2.39 6.05
CA ASN A 75 -4.20 -1.92 4.73
C ASN A 75 -2.67 -1.85 4.61
N ILE A 76 -1.97 -1.36 5.63
CA ILE A 76 -0.49 -1.37 5.67
C ILE A 76 0.04 -2.81 5.53
N GLY A 77 -0.58 -3.75 6.26
CA GLY A 77 -0.25 -5.16 6.16
C GLY A 77 -0.49 -5.77 4.77
N ARG A 78 -1.63 -5.44 4.13
CA ARG A 78 -1.92 -5.86 2.75
C ARG A 78 -0.86 -5.36 1.77
N ILE A 79 -0.47 -4.08 1.87
CA ILE A 79 0.60 -3.51 1.02
C ILE A 79 1.92 -4.27 1.18
N PHE A 80 2.29 -4.61 2.43
CA PHE A 80 3.49 -5.39 2.70
C PHE A 80 3.45 -6.78 2.03
N GLY A 81 2.31 -7.46 2.09
CA GLY A 81 2.09 -8.75 1.41
C GLY A 81 2.08 -8.64 -0.12
N GLU A 82 1.55 -7.54 -0.65
CA GLU A 82 1.41 -7.31 -2.09
C GLU A 82 2.69 -6.83 -2.78
N TYR A 83 3.64 -6.29 -2.03
CA TYR A 83 4.83 -5.62 -2.55
C TYR A 83 5.61 -6.47 -3.57
N ILE A 84 5.85 -7.74 -3.26
CA ILE A 84 6.57 -8.67 -4.13
C ILE A 84 5.77 -9.12 -5.37
N HIS A 85 4.47 -8.80 -5.42
CA HIS A 85 3.55 -9.20 -6.48
C HIS A 85 3.15 -8.03 -7.39
N ILE A 86 3.79 -6.86 -7.28
CA ILE A 86 3.49 -5.67 -8.10
C ILE A 86 3.45 -6.01 -9.62
N SER A 87 4.31 -6.92 -10.09
CA SER A 87 4.34 -7.38 -11.49
C SER A 87 3.12 -8.20 -11.96
N LYS A 88 2.24 -8.62 -11.04
CA LYS A 88 0.99 -9.36 -11.29
C LYS A 88 -0.23 -8.46 -11.49
N PHE A 89 -0.03 -7.15 -11.41
CA PHE A 89 -1.01 -6.14 -11.74
C PHE A 89 -0.67 -5.54 -13.11
N SER A 90 -1.69 -5.10 -13.84
CA SER A 90 -1.53 -4.33 -15.07
C SER A 90 -2.84 -3.63 -15.41
N ILE A 91 -2.74 -2.51 -16.12
CA ILE A 91 -3.86 -1.81 -16.74
C ILE A 91 -3.97 -2.11 -18.25
N THR A 92 -2.99 -2.82 -18.83
CA THR A 92 -2.93 -3.19 -20.26
C THR A 92 -2.94 -4.71 -20.51
N ASP A 93 -2.41 -5.55 -19.62
CA ASP A 93 -2.46 -7.01 -19.73
C ASP A 93 -3.74 -7.57 -19.08
N GLU A 94 -4.69 -8.03 -19.91
CA GLU A 94 -5.98 -8.58 -19.48
C GLU A 94 -5.85 -9.74 -18.47
N ARG A 95 -4.79 -10.56 -18.54
CA ARG A 95 -4.56 -11.65 -17.57
C ARG A 95 -4.19 -11.15 -16.17
N LYS A 96 -3.73 -9.91 -16.09
CA LYS A 96 -3.27 -9.24 -14.86
C LYS A 96 -4.17 -8.08 -14.43
N LYS A 97 -5.25 -7.83 -15.17
CA LYS A 97 -6.17 -6.71 -14.97
C LYS A 97 -6.96 -6.86 -13.67
N LYS A 98 -6.41 -6.26 -12.61
CA LYS A 98 -7.00 -6.18 -11.27
C LYS A 98 -7.21 -4.73 -10.82
N ILE A 99 -6.94 -3.78 -11.72
CA ILE A 99 -6.94 -2.34 -11.47
C ILE A 99 -7.75 -1.68 -12.58
N VAL A 100 -8.56 -0.70 -12.20
CA VAL A 100 -9.23 0.21 -13.13
C VAL A 100 -8.55 1.57 -13.04
N PHE A 101 -8.02 2.06 -14.16
CA PHE A 101 -7.45 3.40 -14.24
C PHE A 101 -8.53 4.39 -14.69
N ALA A 102 -9.03 5.22 -13.76
CA ALA A 102 -10.02 6.24 -14.08
C ALA A 102 -9.41 7.39 -14.89
N ASN A 103 -10.22 8.03 -15.76
CA ASN A 103 -9.82 9.23 -16.52
C ASN A 103 -8.58 9.07 -17.43
N LYS A 104 -8.36 7.86 -17.98
CA LYS A 104 -7.25 7.57 -18.90
C LYS A 104 -7.14 8.56 -20.07
N ASN A 105 -8.27 8.96 -20.65
CA ASN A 105 -8.33 9.88 -21.79
C ASN A 105 -7.66 11.24 -21.51
N ASN A 106 -7.73 11.75 -20.27
CA ASN A 106 -7.11 13.03 -19.92
C ASN A 106 -5.58 12.95 -20.04
N ILE A 107 -4.99 11.82 -19.68
CA ILE A 107 -3.54 11.62 -19.77
C ILE A 107 -3.11 11.51 -21.23
N GLU A 108 -3.88 10.83 -22.06
CA GLU A 108 -3.59 10.74 -23.50
C GLU A 108 -3.61 12.12 -24.18
N ILE A 109 -4.55 12.99 -23.79
CA ILE A 109 -4.60 14.38 -24.26
C ILE A 109 -3.36 15.16 -23.80
N LEU A 110 -2.99 15.03 -22.52
CA LEU A 110 -1.82 15.73 -21.97
C LEU A 110 -0.50 15.28 -22.64
N LYS A 111 -0.37 14.00 -22.97
CA LYS A 111 0.79 13.47 -23.68
C LYS A 111 0.94 14.03 -25.09
N LYS A 112 -0.16 14.28 -25.80
CA LYS A 112 -0.15 14.89 -27.16
C LYS A 112 0.40 16.31 -27.17
N ASN A 113 0.35 17.02 -26.05
CA ASN A 113 0.81 18.41 -25.96
C ASN A 113 2.34 18.56 -25.91
N ASN A 114 3.11 17.45 -25.92
CA ASN A 114 4.59 17.44 -25.90
C ASN A 114 5.25 18.29 -24.80
N LYS A 115 4.54 18.48 -23.67
CA LYS A 115 5.07 19.19 -22.50
C LYS A 115 5.46 18.20 -21.40
N PRO A 116 6.50 18.50 -20.59
CA PRO A 116 6.80 17.72 -19.40
C PRO A 116 5.57 17.62 -18.48
N LEU A 117 5.31 16.43 -17.95
CA LEU A 117 4.21 16.17 -17.02
C LEU A 117 4.76 15.86 -15.63
N VAL A 118 4.19 16.49 -14.62
CA VAL A 118 4.51 16.22 -13.21
C VAL A 118 3.28 15.60 -12.55
N PHE A 119 3.42 14.38 -12.06
CA PHE A 119 2.40 13.71 -11.26
C PHE A 119 2.72 13.88 -9.78
N PHE A 120 1.72 14.22 -8.97
CA PHE A 120 1.83 14.30 -7.52
C PHE A 120 0.75 13.44 -6.86
N SER A 121 1.08 12.83 -5.73
CA SER A 121 0.16 12.02 -4.95
C SER A 121 0.58 12.01 -3.47
N GLY A 122 -0.34 11.61 -2.60
CA GLY A 122 -0.03 11.31 -1.21
C GLY A 122 0.44 9.87 -1.04
N HIS A 123 0.91 9.54 0.17
CA HIS A 123 1.24 8.17 0.57
C HIS A 123 -0.05 7.38 0.85
N PHE A 124 -0.83 7.15 -0.20
CA PHE A 124 -2.10 6.42 -0.13
C PHE A 124 -1.92 4.99 -0.60
N ALA A 125 -2.37 4.06 0.24
CA ALA A 125 -2.38 2.64 -0.07
C ALA A 125 -1.06 2.14 -0.71
N ASN A 126 -1.15 1.31 -1.74
CA ASN A 126 0.00 0.84 -2.50
C ASN A 126 0.43 1.89 -3.54
N PHE A 127 1.27 2.85 -3.15
CA PHE A 127 1.72 3.93 -4.04
C PHE A 127 2.69 3.45 -5.14
N GLU A 128 3.38 2.33 -4.95
CA GLU A 128 4.21 1.71 -5.99
C GLU A 128 3.36 1.22 -7.18
N LEU A 129 2.14 0.76 -6.89
CA LEU A 129 1.19 0.34 -7.90
C LEU A 129 0.74 1.50 -8.79
N MET A 130 0.63 2.71 -8.24
CA MET A 130 0.36 3.92 -9.02
C MET A 130 1.52 4.20 -9.99
N ALA A 131 2.76 4.17 -9.51
CA ALA A 131 3.94 4.38 -10.36
C ALA A 131 4.00 3.37 -11.51
N LYS A 132 3.73 2.09 -11.22
CA LYS A 132 3.60 1.04 -12.24
C LYS A 132 2.50 1.33 -13.26
N CYS A 133 1.32 1.76 -12.82
CA CYS A 133 0.22 2.07 -13.75
C CYS A 133 0.56 3.27 -14.63
N LEU A 134 1.20 4.31 -14.09
CA LEU A 134 1.65 5.48 -14.86
C LEU A 134 2.70 5.10 -15.91
N GLN A 135 3.55 4.11 -15.64
CA GLN A 135 4.52 3.59 -16.60
C GLN A 135 3.86 2.83 -17.76
N GLU A 136 2.69 2.21 -17.54
CA GLU A 136 1.95 1.45 -18.56
C GLU A 136 1.03 2.31 -19.42
N LEU A 137 0.76 3.56 -19.00
CA LEU A 137 0.05 4.55 -19.80
C LEU A 137 0.95 5.08 -20.90
#